data_AF-A0A8H4WPK6-F1
#
_entry.id   AF-A0A8H4WPK6-F1
#
_cell.length_a   1.000
_cell.length_b   1.000
_cell.length_c   1.000
_cell.angle_alpha   90.00
_cell.angle_beta   90.00
_cell.angle_gamma   90.00
#
_symmetry.space_group_name_H-M   'P 1'
#
loop_
_entity.id
_entity.type
_entity.pdbx_description
1 polymer ?
#
loop_
_entity_poly.entity_id
_entity_poly.type
_entity_poly.pdbx_seq_one_letter_code
_entity_poly.pdbx_strand_id
1 'polypeptide(L)'
;MSSLGPSDLNESTIVVIGAGIIGLTSALKIQQLTADSPSTSVLLVAKEWPTSIPGAPTIHSADYASMWAGAHIRPIPASTPQLRREAKWVRHTVAELEKHQQSEPWVGIRRLPGIEYLEDPSPEYLKQDAQSFANETGLPGYRKHEAHELPEGAKLGFEYETYCIHAPLYTASLLRKFIIQGGKTLQRDLKSEWEAFILAPNVKLVINASGMGFGDKKCFPIRGQTVLTNLTAADKTITAQKKDGTWSFIIPRSFNGGTVIGGTKDVGNWQLEPSQETRSQLLKAAQSIIPQACGKKQTPEAIKVIKDVVGRRPAREGGMRVETEAKGTTWGVKHVVHAYGAGGRGFELSWGVASEVAELAKKIMHLHWQPKAIVFDLLTGLLNSWDLWDASTPSKTHQEGGRWRQRYLEITFGTGSYKPYDDLVRQAATEVGLPPSAPEALLKNWSSIKAWDEVPSVLQGLKAQDYKLGVITNCSKHSGYIAIRGVEEQASAGFETPFTFDAAVTAEESGFYKPVKEAYHSILSKLGVEAEDILFVAGSAGDVEGATNAGMKVVWHNKIGLTKKGSAVPLRESRTLDDALKGYLTKPE
;
A
#
# COMPACT_ATOMS: atom_id res chain seq x y z
N MET A 1 17.27 36.65 5.86
CA MET A 1 17.51 35.40 6.62
C MET A 1 16.78 35.56 7.94
N SER A 2 15.56 35.02 8.08
CA SER A 2 14.87 35.01 9.37
C SER A 2 15.50 33.92 10.24
N SER A 3 15.82 34.25 11.49
CA SER A 3 16.31 33.30 12.49
C SER A 3 15.27 32.21 12.72
N LEU A 4 15.64 30.95 12.45
CA LEU A 4 14.83 29.76 12.73
C LEU A 4 14.57 29.66 14.24
N GLY A 5 13.31 29.44 14.63
CA GLY A 5 12.92 29.25 16.02
C GLY A 5 13.22 27.83 16.51
N PRO A 6 13.29 27.58 17.83
CA PRO A 6 13.53 26.24 18.38
C PRO A 6 12.44 25.19 18.01
N SER A 7 11.27 25.61 17.51
CA SER A 7 10.24 24.72 16.96
C SER A 7 10.57 24.13 15.58
N ASP A 8 11.39 24.82 14.78
CA ASP A 8 11.69 24.44 13.38
C ASP A 8 12.68 23.26 13.29
N LEU A 9 13.33 22.89 14.39
CA LEU A 9 14.28 21.77 14.46
C LEU A 9 13.62 20.40 14.56
N ASN A 10 12.34 20.34 14.97
CA ASN A 10 11.56 19.09 15.08
C ASN A 10 10.70 18.79 13.85
N GLU A 11 10.53 19.74 12.93
CA GLU A 11 9.88 19.47 11.65
C GLU A 11 10.83 18.71 10.72
N SER A 12 10.28 17.72 10.01
CA SER A 12 10.99 16.94 9.02
C SER A 12 10.31 17.06 7.67
N THR A 13 11.09 16.96 6.60
CA THR A 13 10.57 17.15 5.24
C THR A 13 10.84 15.93 4.38
N ILE A 14 9.84 15.52 3.60
CA ILE A 14 10.01 14.64 2.44
C ILE A 14 9.87 15.49 1.20
N VAL A 15 10.87 15.47 0.33
CA VAL A 15 10.85 16.24 -0.92
C VAL A 15 10.46 15.33 -2.06
N VAL A 16 9.48 15.74 -2.87
CA VAL A 16 9.13 15.07 -4.14
C VAL A 16 9.55 15.97 -5.28
N ILE A 17 10.35 15.45 -6.21
CA ILE A 17 10.84 16.19 -7.37
C ILE A 17 9.97 15.87 -8.58
N GLY A 18 9.43 16.91 -9.22
CA GLY A 18 8.67 16.87 -10.46
C GLY A 18 7.16 16.90 -10.22
N ALA A 19 6.47 17.88 -10.80
CA ALA A 19 5.00 17.99 -10.73
C ALA A 19 4.30 17.32 -11.92
N GLY A 20 4.91 16.29 -12.51
CA GLY A 20 4.27 15.41 -13.49
C GLY A 20 3.33 14.41 -12.85
N ILE A 21 2.64 13.60 -13.65
CA ILE A 21 1.68 12.63 -13.13
C ILE A 21 2.30 11.69 -12.08
N ILE A 22 3.52 11.19 -12.31
CA ILE A 22 4.21 10.31 -11.35
C ILE A 22 4.54 11.03 -10.05
N GLY A 23 5.01 12.27 -10.12
CA GLY A 23 5.37 13.03 -8.91
C GLY A 23 4.13 13.48 -8.13
N LEU A 24 3.05 13.88 -8.81
CA LEU A 24 1.79 14.25 -8.16
C LEU A 24 1.14 13.07 -7.45
N THR A 25 1.03 11.90 -8.09
CA THR A 25 0.49 10.71 -7.43
C THR A 25 1.38 10.23 -6.30
N SER A 26 2.71 10.30 -6.48
CA SER A 26 3.67 9.97 -5.41
C SER A 26 3.53 10.92 -4.22
N ALA A 27 3.44 12.23 -4.45
CA ALA A 27 3.28 13.21 -3.38
C ALA A 27 2.00 12.99 -2.55
N LEU A 28 0.88 12.69 -3.21
CA LEU A 28 -0.37 12.33 -2.53
C LEU A 28 -0.25 11.02 -1.74
N LYS A 29 0.41 9.99 -2.27
CA LYS A 29 0.65 8.74 -1.53
C LYS A 29 1.58 8.94 -0.33
N ILE A 30 2.57 9.81 -0.44
CA ILE A 30 3.44 10.17 0.70
C ILE A 30 2.68 10.97 1.75
N GLN A 31 1.78 11.89 1.37
CA GLN A 31 0.90 12.57 2.34
C GLN A 31 0.01 11.56 3.07
N GLN A 32 -0.55 10.57 2.36
CA GLN A 32 -1.31 9.49 2.99
C GLN A 32 -0.45 8.68 3.97
N LEU A 33 0.78 8.33 3.58
CA LEU A 33 1.72 7.58 4.43
C LEU A 33 2.12 8.33 5.70
N THR A 34 2.14 9.67 5.64
CA THR A 34 2.61 10.54 6.73
C THR A 34 1.48 11.25 7.46
N ALA A 35 0.21 10.88 7.21
CA ALA A 35 -0.96 11.51 7.80
C ALA A 35 -0.93 11.50 9.35
N ASP A 36 -0.41 10.43 9.95
CA ASP A 36 -0.28 10.26 11.40
C ASP A 36 1.02 10.86 11.98
N SER A 37 1.81 11.54 11.15
CA SER A 37 3.10 12.15 11.53
C SER A 37 3.04 13.68 11.36
N PRO A 38 2.39 14.41 12.28
CA PRO A 38 2.12 15.85 12.11
C PRO A 38 3.39 16.71 12.02
N SER A 39 4.55 16.20 12.47
CA SER A 39 5.86 16.84 12.33
C SER A 39 6.55 16.56 10.98
N THR A 40 5.92 15.84 10.05
CA THR A 40 6.46 15.55 8.72
C THR A 40 5.68 16.29 7.65
N SER A 41 6.35 17.21 6.94
CA SER A 41 5.78 17.91 5.81
C SER A 41 6.22 17.31 4.47
N VAL A 42 5.36 17.39 3.47
CA VAL A 42 5.68 16.97 2.09
C VAL A 42 5.87 18.23 1.24
N LEU A 43 7.05 18.37 0.65
CA LEU A 43 7.41 19.48 -0.23
C LEU A 43 7.52 18.97 -1.68
N LEU A 44 6.61 19.40 -2.55
CA LEU A 44 6.68 19.15 -3.98
C LEU A 44 7.51 20.25 -4.66
N VAL A 45 8.58 19.85 -5.35
CA VAL A 45 9.52 20.77 -6.01
C VAL A 45 9.52 20.48 -7.50
N ALA A 46 9.32 21.49 -8.34
CA ALA A 46 9.31 21.30 -9.78
C ALA A 46 9.74 22.56 -10.54
N LYS A 47 10.34 22.34 -11.72
CA LYS A 47 10.64 23.42 -12.69
C LYS A 47 9.36 23.97 -13.32
N GLU A 48 8.46 23.07 -13.69
CA GLU A 48 7.19 23.35 -14.37
C GLU A 48 6.03 22.75 -13.56
N TRP A 49 4.88 23.40 -13.65
CA TRP A 49 3.69 23.11 -12.85
C TRP A 49 2.47 22.98 -13.75
N PRO A 50 1.45 22.18 -13.37
CA PRO A 50 0.14 22.26 -13.99
C PRO A 50 -0.37 23.72 -13.98
N THR A 51 -1.08 24.14 -15.04
CA THR A 51 -1.52 25.53 -15.26
C THR A 51 -2.51 26.07 -14.21
N SER A 52 -2.80 25.30 -13.14
CA SER A 52 -3.70 25.67 -12.05
C SER A 52 -3.04 26.44 -10.90
N ILE A 53 -1.72 26.65 -10.93
CA ILE A 53 -1.02 27.46 -9.93
C ILE A 53 -0.89 28.92 -10.42
N PRO A 54 -1.17 29.92 -9.56
CA PRO A 54 -0.88 31.33 -9.87
C PRO A 54 0.59 31.52 -10.25
N GLY A 55 0.83 32.10 -11.43
CA GLY A 55 2.18 32.31 -11.96
C GLY A 55 2.78 31.11 -12.72
N ALA A 56 2.10 29.97 -12.80
CA ALA A 56 2.50 28.89 -13.70
C ALA A 56 2.40 29.38 -15.17
N PRO A 57 3.39 29.05 -16.02
CA PRO A 57 3.35 29.47 -17.41
C PRO A 57 2.16 28.82 -18.12
N THR A 58 1.53 29.57 -19.02
CA THR A 58 0.44 29.07 -19.87
C THR A 58 0.95 28.13 -20.98
N ILE A 59 2.26 28.16 -21.23
CA ILE A 59 2.97 27.34 -22.20
C ILE A 59 3.98 26.48 -21.45
N HIS A 60 3.85 25.16 -21.63
CA HIS A 60 4.77 24.18 -21.04
C HIS A 60 5.86 23.80 -22.03
N SER A 61 6.99 23.28 -21.54
CA SER A 61 8.02 22.72 -22.42
C SER A 61 7.60 21.35 -22.95
N ALA A 62 8.18 20.92 -24.06
CA ALA A 62 7.96 19.58 -24.60
C ALA A 62 8.35 18.46 -23.61
N ASP A 63 9.24 18.75 -22.65
CA ASP A 63 9.74 17.80 -21.65
C ASP A 63 8.78 17.62 -20.47
N TYR A 64 7.85 18.54 -20.25
CA TYR A 64 6.78 18.36 -19.27
C TYR A 64 5.67 17.46 -19.83
N ALA A 65 6.05 16.21 -20.11
CA ALA A 65 5.31 15.21 -20.87
C ALA A 65 3.86 15.00 -20.42
N SER A 66 3.58 15.22 -19.13
CA SER A 66 2.25 15.04 -18.56
C SER A 66 1.20 15.97 -19.19
N MET A 67 1.60 17.16 -19.68
CA MET A 67 0.69 18.11 -20.33
C MET A 67 0.31 17.72 -21.77
N TRP A 68 1.10 16.84 -22.38
CA TRP A 68 0.98 16.46 -23.80
C TRP A 68 0.36 15.09 -24.02
N ALA A 69 0.17 14.31 -22.95
CA ALA A 69 -0.40 12.98 -23.04
C ALA A 69 -1.85 13.01 -23.54
N GLY A 70 -2.30 11.92 -24.17
CA GLY A 70 -3.68 11.74 -24.62
C GLY A 70 -4.70 12.00 -23.50
N ALA A 71 -4.81 11.19 -22.46
CA ALA A 71 -4.21 9.88 -22.21
C ALA A 71 -5.31 8.82 -22.09
N HIS A 72 -5.01 7.55 -22.35
CA HIS A 72 -5.92 6.44 -22.08
C HIS A 72 -5.19 5.30 -21.37
N ILE A 73 -5.94 4.39 -20.75
CA ILE A 73 -5.37 3.18 -20.16
C ILE A 73 -5.35 2.09 -21.24
N ARG A 74 -4.16 1.84 -21.78
CA ARG A 74 -3.94 0.90 -22.88
C ARG A 74 -2.88 -0.13 -22.47
N PRO A 75 -3.27 -1.11 -21.66
CA PRO A 75 -2.33 -2.13 -21.21
C PRO A 75 -1.82 -2.98 -22.38
N ILE A 76 -0.62 -3.51 -22.19
CA ILE A 76 0.02 -4.45 -23.10
C ILE A 76 0.26 -5.78 -22.38
N PRO A 77 0.30 -6.92 -23.08
CA PRO A 77 0.48 -8.22 -22.47
C PRO A 77 1.72 -8.28 -21.57
N ALA A 78 1.59 -8.90 -20.39
CA ALA A 78 2.63 -8.99 -19.38
C ALA A 78 3.73 -10.04 -19.71
N SER A 79 4.34 -9.91 -20.89
CA SER A 79 5.19 -10.95 -21.49
C SER A 79 6.59 -11.08 -20.85
N THR A 80 7.15 -9.98 -20.32
CA THR A 80 8.48 -9.96 -19.69
C THR A 80 8.37 -9.75 -18.17
N PRO A 81 9.43 -10.04 -17.38
CA PRO A 81 9.43 -9.72 -15.94
C PRO A 81 9.14 -8.24 -15.66
N GLN A 82 9.68 -7.35 -16.49
CA GLN A 82 9.41 -5.92 -16.42
C GLN A 82 7.91 -5.64 -16.66
N LEU A 83 7.33 -6.18 -17.74
CA LEU A 83 5.92 -5.96 -18.05
C LEU A 83 4.98 -6.59 -17.02
N ARG A 84 5.36 -7.69 -16.36
CA ARG A 84 4.62 -8.26 -15.22
C ARG A 84 4.63 -7.35 -14.00
N ARG A 85 5.73 -6.65 -13.73
CA ARG A 85 5.76 -5.62 -12.67
C ARG A 85 4.87 -4.44 -13.06
N GLU A 86 4.97 -3.97 -14.30
CA GLU A 86 4.14 -2.88 -14.82
C GLU A 86 2.64 -3.22 -14.83
N ALA A 87 2.26 -4.46 -15.13
CA ALA A 87 0.87 -4.92 -15.07
C ALA A 87 0.29 -4.81 -13.65
N LYS A 88 1.09 -5.09 -12.61
CA LYS A 88 0.67 -4.84 -11.22
C LYS A 88 0.40 -3.35 -10.99
N TRP A 89 1.22 -2.46 -11.54
CA TRP A 89 1.00 -1.01 -11.43
C TRP A 89 -0.25 -0.56 -12.19
N VAL A 90 -0.49 -1.11 -13.38
CA VAL A 90 -1.73 -0.85 -14.14
C VAL A 90 -2.94 -1.24 -13.32
N ARG A 91 -2.97 -2.46 -12.75
CA ARG A 91 -4.11 -2.93 -11.97
C ARG A 91 -4.44 -2.01 -10.79
N HIS A 92 -3.42 -1.57 -10.05
CA HIS A 92 -3.62 -0.60 -8.97
C HIS A 92 -4.11 0.76 -9.49
N THR A 93 -3.59 1.20 -10.64
CA THR A 93 -4.00 2.46 -11.26
C THR A 93 -5.46 2.41 -11.72
N VAL A 94 -5.89 1.31 -12.32
CA VAL A 94 -7.29 1.08 -12.71
C VAL A 94 -8.20 1.12 -11.49
N ALA A 95 -7.84 0.44 -10.40
CA ALA A 95 -8.61 0.47 -9.16
C ALA A 95 -8.75 1.89 -8.58
N GLU A 96 -7.70 2.72 -8.67
CA GLU A 96 -7.76 4.10 -8.17
C GLU A 96 -8.55 5.02 -9.10
N LEU A 97 -8.45 4.83 -10.43
CA LEU A 97 -9.23 5.59 -11.41
C LEU A 97 -10.73 5.31 -11.28
N GLU A 98 -11.13 4.06 -11.03
CA GLU A 98 -12.53 3.70 -10.75
C GLU A 98 -13.04 4.44 -9.51
N LYS A 99 -12.28 4.44 -8.40
CA LYS A 99 -12.65 5.20 -7.19
C LYS A 99 -12.77 6.70 -7.46
N HIS A 100 -11.82 7.28 -8.19
CA HIS A 100 -11.84 8.70 -8.53
C HIS A 100 -13.02 9.05 -9.42
N GLN A 101 -13.36 8.19 -10.40
CA GLN A 101 -14.52 8.42 -11.24
C GLN A 101 -15.82 8.44 -10.41
N GLN A 102 -15.94 7.54 -9.43
CA GLN A 102 -17.12 7.44 -8.57
C GLN A 102 -17.22 8.58 -7.55
N SER A 103 -16.09 8.98 -6.94
CA SER A 103 -16.06 9.96 -5.84
C SER A 103 -15.78 11.39 -6.28
N GLU A 104 -15.07 11.59 -7.39
CA GLU A 104 -14.60 12.88 -7.88
C GLU A 104 -14.83 13.02 -9.41
N PRO A 105 -16.08 12.89 -9.92
CA PRO A 105 -16.34 12.84 -11.36
C PRO A 105 -15.86 14.07 -12.15
N TRP A 106 -15.60 15.20 -11.48
CA TRP A 106 -15.13 16.47 -12.07
C TRP A 106 -13.63 16.48 -12.43
N VAL A 107 -12.83 15.46 -12.09
CA VAL A 107 -11.36 15.50 -12.28
C VAL A 107 -10.88 15.16 -13.69
N GLY A 108 -11.79 14.93 -14.62
CA GLY A 108 -11.45 14.73 -16.04
C GLY A 108 -11.15 13.28 -16.42
N ILE A 109 -11.69 12.31 -15.68
CA ILE A 109 -11.66 10.89 -16.03
C ILE A 109 -12.99 10.54 -16.71
N ARG A 110 -12.94 9.80 -17.82
CA ARG A 110 -14.13 9.22 -18.47
C ARG A 110 -13.90 7.74 -18.68
N ARG A 111 -14.85 6.92 -18.22
CA ARG A 111 -14.94 5.52 -18.59
C ARG A 111 -15.68 5.36 -19.92
N LEU A 112 -15.15 4.53 -20.81
CA LEU A 112 -15.66 4.30 -22.16
C LEU A 112 -15.03 3.03 -22.76
N PRO A 113 -15.61 2.46 -23.83
CA PRO A 113 -14.99 1.35 -24.54
C PRO A 113 -13.66 1.75 -25.18
N GLY A 114 -12.68 0.86 -25.10
CA GLY A 114 -11.41 0.88 -25.82
C GLY A 114 -11.40 -0.24 -26.86
N ILE A 115 -10.87 0.05 -28.05
CA ILE A 115 -10.72 -0.93 -29.14
C ILE A 115 -9.27 -0.91 -29.62
N GLU A 116 -8.71 -2.10 -29.82
CA GLU A 116 -7.36 -2.31 -30.33
C GLU A 116 -7.42 -3.07 -31.65
N TYR A 117 -6.70 -2.57 -32.66
CA TYR A 117 -6.48 -3.23 -33.94
C TYR A 117 -4.99 -3.41 -34.18
N LEU A 118 -4.56 -4.64 -34.45
CA LEU A 118 -3.16 -4.98 -34.73
C LEU A 118 -3.05 -5.72 -36.07
N GLU A 119 -2.27 -5.16 -36.99
CA GLU A 119 -1.95 -5.81 -38.27
C GLU A 119 -0.87 -6.89 -38.13
N ASP A 120 -0.02 -6.80 -37.10
CA ASP A 120 1.03 -7.79 -36.82
C ASP A 120 1.19 -8.03 -35.30
N PRO A 121 0.19 -8.68 -34.67
CA PRO A 121 0.20 -8.94 -33.23
C PRO A 121 1.28 -9.94 -32.84
N SER A 122 1.89 -9.75 -31.67
CA SER A 122 2.80 -10.74 -31.11
C SER A 122 2.05 -12.00 -30.65
N PRO A 123 2.73 -13.14 -30.46
CA PRO A 123 2.10 -14.37 -29.96
C PRO A 123 1.37 -14.18 -28.63
N GLU A 124 1.84 -13.27 -27.77
CA GLU A 124 1.23 -12.99 -26.47
C GLU A 124 -0.12 -12.28 -26.60
N TYR A 125 -0.26 -11.35 -27.55
CA TYR A 125 -1.54 -10.75 -27.89
C TYR A 125 -2.54 -11.80 -28.39
N LEU A 126 -2.09 -12.74 -29.22
CA LEU A 126 -2.94 -13.81 -29.76
C LEU A 126 -3.43 -14.77 -28.68
N LYS A 127 -2.58 -15.08 -27.69
CA LYS A 127 -2.89 -15.99 -26.58
C LYS A 127 -3.75 -15.37 -25.47
N GLN A 128 -3.79 -14.05 -25.37
CA GLN A 128 -4.55 -13.36 -24.33
C GLN A 128 -6.05 -13.68 -24.44
N ASP A 129 -6.73 -13.82 -23.32
CA ASP A 129 -8.16 -14.07 -23.20
C ASP A 129 -8.78 -13.15 -22.14
N ALA A 130 -10.10 -13.26 -21.92
CA ALA A 130 -10.79 -12.39 -20.96
C ALA A 130 -10.25 -12.53 -19.53
N GLN A 131 -9.89 -13.75 -19.11
CA GLN A 131 -9.41 -14.01 -17.76
C GLN A 131 -8.00 -13.47 -17.53
N SER A 132 -7.08 -13.75 -18.46
CA SER A 132 -5.71 -13.23 -18.42
C SER A 132 -5.68 -11.72 -18.56
N PHE A 133 -6.50 -11.12 -19.44
CA PHE A 133 -6.62 -9.67 -19.56
C PHE A 133 -7.14 -9.03 -18.27
N ALA A 134 -8.24 -9.53 -17.70
CA ALA A 134 -8.79 -9.01 -16.45
C ALA A 134 -7.80 -9.17 -15.29
N ASN A 135 -7.10 -10.30 -15.23
CA ASN A 135 -6.02 -10.49 -14.28
C ASN A 135 -4.93 -9.43 -14.50
N GLU A 136 -4.30 -9.33 -15.67
CA GLU A 136 -3.18 -8.40 -15.88
C GLU A 136 -3.54 -6.93 -15.66
N THR A 137 -4.77 -6.53 -15.97
CA THR A 137 -5.11 -5.11 -16.13
C THR A 137 -6.10 -4.59 -15.09
N GLY A 138 -6.97 -5.46 -14.55
CA GLY A 138 -8.14 -5.05 -13.77
C GLY A 138 -9.28 -4.45 -14.60
N LEU A 139 -9.16 -4.37 -15.92
CA LEU A 139 -10.18 -3.81 -16.81
C LEU A 139 -11.20 -4.90 -17.20
N PRO A 140 -12.51 -4.60 -17.14
CA PRO A 140 -13.55 -5.55 -17.52
C PRO A 140 -13.89 -5.48 -19.03
N GLY A 141 -14.77 -6.37 -19.48
CA GLY A 141 -15.41 -6.27 -20.79
C GLY A 141 -14.55 -6.73 -21.97
N TYR A 142 -13.47 -7.47 -21.73
CA TYR A 142 -12.63 -7.98 -22.82
C TYR A 142 -13.40 -8.90 -23.77
N ARG A 143 -13.42 -8.55 -25.06
CA ARG A 143 -13.98 -9.38 -26.13
C ARG A 143 -13.12 -9.29 -27.38
N LYS A 144 -12.71 -10.45 -27.92
CA LYS A 144 -12.06 -10.50 -29.24
C LYS A 144 -13.10 -10.32 -30.34
N HIS A 145 -12.70 -9.60 -31.37
CA HIS A 145 -13.50 -9.43 -32.58
C HIS A 145 -13.40 -10.66 -33.47
N GLU A 146 -14.52 -11.02 -34.08
CA GLU A 146 -14.58 -12.03 -35.13
C GLU A 146 -13.97 -11.49 -36.43
N ALA A 147 -13.59 -12.39 -37.35
CA ALA A 147 -12.93 -12.01 -38.60
C ALA A 147 -13.74 -10.99 -39.44
N HIS A 148 -15.07 -11.04 -39.38
CA HIS A 148 -15.95 -10.12 -40.11
C HIS A 148 -16.11 -8.73 -39.44
N GLU A 149 -15.67 -8.58 -38.19
CA GLU A 149 -15.67 -7.32 -37.44
C GLU A 149 -14.32 -6.57 -37.58
N LEU A 150 -13.32 -7.18 -38.21
CA LEU A 150 -12.00 -6.60 -38.36
C LEU A 150 -11.96 -5.60 -39.53
N PRO A 151 -11.31 -4.44 -39.36
CA PRO A 151 -11.00 -3.58 -40.49
C PRO A 151 -9.99 -4.27 -41.41
N GLU A 152 -9.98 -3.85 -42.68
CA GLU A 152 -9.05 -4.36 -43.68
C GLU A 152 -7.59 -4.29 -43.19
N GLY A 153 -6.87 -5.40 -43.30
CA GLY A 153 -5.47 -5.53 -42.90
C GLY A 153 -5.23 -5.91 -41.43
N ALA A 154 -6.20 -5.74 -40.53
CA ALA A 154 -6.05 -6.14 -39.14
C ALA A 154 -6.09 -7.68 -38.98
N LYS A 155 -5.11 -8.23 -38.25
CA LYS A 155 -5.07 -9.66 -37.90
C LYS A 155 -5.70 -9.96 -36.53
N LEU A 156 -5.71 -8.97 -35.65
CA LEU A 156 -6.33 -9.07 -34.33
C LEU A 156 -7.09 -7.79 -34.02
N GLY A 157 -8.31 -7.95 -33.50
CA GLY A 157 -9.14 -6.89 -32.95
C GLY A 157 -9.71 -7.33 -31.61
N PHE A 158 -9.75 -6.42 -30.63
CA PHE A 158 -10.44 -6.68 -29.37
C PHE A 158 -10.92 -5.38 -28.73
N GLU A 159 -11.98 -5.48 -27.92
CA GLU A 159 -12.56 -4.38 -27.16
C GLU A 159 -12.60 -4.69 -25.66
N TYR A 160 -12.64 -3.63 -24.84
CA TYR A 160 -12.68 -3.67 -23.38
C TYR A 160 -13.19 -2.34 -22.81
N GLU A 161 -13.58 -2.31 -21.55
CA GLU A 161 -13.89 -1.06 -20.85
C GLU A 161 -12.59 -0.41 -20.36
N THR A 162 -12.41 0.89 -20.58
CA THR A 162 -11.18 1.61 -20.17
C THR A 162 -11.48 3.05 -19.75
N TYR A 163 -10.43 3.80 -19.41
CA TYR A 163 -10.50 5.20 -19.03
C TYR A 163 -9.70 6.08 -20.00
N CYS A 164 -10.31 7.18 -20.43
CA CYS A 164 -9.61 8.33 -21.01
C CYS A 164 -9.50 9.45 -19.96
N ILE A 165 -8.36 10.14 -19.97
CA ILE A 165 -8.01 11.16 -18.99
C ILE A 165 -7.71 12.46 -19.71
N HIS A 166 -8.41 13.52 -19.31
CA HIS A 166 -8.04 14.89 -19.65
C HIS A 166 -6.80 15.29 -18.84
N ALA A 167 -5.61 14.98 -19.39
CA ALA A 167 -4.34 15.02 -18.66
C ALA A 167 -4.02 16.35 -17.93
N PRO A 168 -4.10 17.55 -18.57
CA PRO A 168 -3.93 18.83 -17.86
C PRO A 168 -4.93 19.05 -16.71
N LEU A 169 -6.21 18.72 -16.91
CA LEU A 169 -7.23 18.89 -15.88
C LEU A 169 -7.00 17.93 -14.70
N TYR A 170 -6.67 16.67 -14.98
CA TYR A 170 -6.43 15.67 -13.94
C TYR A 170 -5.22 16.04 -13.08
N THR A 171 -4.09 16.37 -13.70
CA THR A 171 -2.88 16.79 -12.99
C THR A 171 -3.10 18.08 -12.18
N ALA A 172 -3.82 19.06 -12.73
CA ALA A 172 -4.23 20.25 -12.00
C ALA A 172 -5.10 19.92 -10.76
N SER A 173 -5.96 18.91 -10.87
CA SER A 173 -6.85 18.48 -9.77
C SER A 173 -6.08 17.75 -8.68
N LEU A 174 -5.14 16.86 -9.04
CA LEU A 174 -4.24 16.19 -8.09
C LEU A 174 -3.39 17.21 -7.31
N LEU A 175 -2.88 18.23 -8.00
CA LEU A 175 -2.11 19.29 -7.35
C LEU A 175 -2.96 20.10 -6.37
N ARG A 176 -4.19 20.47 -6.73
CA ARG A 176 -5.11 21.14 -5.81
C ARG A 176 -5.38 20.28 -4.58
N LYS A 177 -5.61 18.98 -4.78
CA LYS A 177 -5.81 18.02 -3.68
C LYS A 177 -4.59 17.98 -2.76
N PHE A 178 -3.38 17.90 -3.32
CA PHE A 178 -2.13 17.90 -2.57
C PHE A 178 -1.98 19.16 -1.71
N ILE A 179 -2.25 20.33 -2.28
CA ILE A 179 -2.17 21.62 -1.57
C ILE A 179 -3.23 21.70 -0.45
N ILE A 180 -4.48 21.33 -0.74
CA ILE A 180 -5.58 21.34 0.24
C ILE A 180 -5.28 20.40 1.42
N GLN A 181 -4.58 19.29 1.18
CA GLN A 181 -4.11 18.35 2.21
C GLN A 181 -2.86 18.83 2.96
N GLY A 182 -2.49 20.11 2.84
CA GLY A 182 -1.36 20.72 3.57
C GLY A 182 0.00 20.57 2.89
N GLY A 183 0.03 20.13 1.63
CA GLY A 183 1.26 19.97 0.85
C GLY A 183 1.91 21.31 0.52
N LYS A 184 3.23 21.41 0.67
CA LYS A 184 4.01 22.60 0.33
C LYS A 184 4.54 22.50 -1.10
N THR A 185 4.65 23.62 -1.81
CA THR A 185 5.16 23.66 -3.19
C THR A 185 6.34 24.63 -3.33
N LEU A 186 7.28 24.32 -4.20
CA LEU A 186 8.44 25.19 -4.50
C LEU A 186 8.84 25.09 -5.96
N GLN A 187 8.80 26.20 -6.70
CA GLN A 187 9.30 26.22 -8.07
C GLN A 187 10.83 26.31 -8.09
N ARG A 188 11.50 25.30 -8.66
CA ARG A 188 12.96 25.29 -8.79
C ARG A 188 13.43 24.34 -9.90
N ASP A 189 14.44 24.76 -10.65
CA ASP A 189 15.15 23.93 -11.63
C ASP A 189 16.40 23.32 -10.97
N LEU A 190 16.26 22.12 -10.41
CA LEU A 190 17.36 21.40 -9.77
C LEU A 190 18.31 20.84 -10.81
N LYS A 191 19.61 20.74 -10.49
CA LYS A 191 20.62 20.11 -11.36
C LYS A 191 20.96 18.69 -10.92
N SER A 192 20.56 18.30 -9.71
CA SER A 192 20.62 16.93 -9.21
C SER A 192 19.51 16.70 -8.18
N GLU A 193 19.07 15.45 -8.04
CA GLU A 193 18.20 15.00 -6.96
C GLU A 193 18.80 15.27 -5.57
N TRP A 194 20.13 15.32 -5.46
CA TRP A 194 20.81 15.54 -4.19
C TRP A 194 20.70 16.99 -3.71
N GLU A 195 20.46 17.94 -4.62
CA GLU A 195 20.17 19.34 -4.24
C GLU A 195 18.84 19.46 -3.47
N ALA A 196 17.95 18.48 -3.56
CA ALA A 196 16.69 18.52 -2.83
C ALA A 196 16.88 18.47 -1.30
N PHE A 197 17.98 17.91 -0.81
CA PHE A 197 18.26 17.81 0.63
C PHE A 197 18.58 19.16 1.29
N ILE A 198 18.90 20.20 0.51
CA ILE A 198 19.19 21.54 1.03
C ILE A 198 18.03 22.53 0.89
N LEU A 199 16.86 22.06 0.41
CA LEU A 199 15.69 22.93 0.16
C LEU A 199 14.85 23.19 1.41
N ALA A 200 15.02 22.39 2.45
CA ALA A 200 14.33 22.52 3.72
C ALA A 200 15.27 22.05 4.85
N PRO A 201 15.06 22.52 6.09
CA PRO A 201 15.69 21.90 7.24
C PRO A 201 15.24 20.43 7.35
N ASN A 202 16.17 19.55 7.74
CA ASN A 202 15.89 18.14 8.07
C ASN A 202 15.11 17.36 6.99
N VAL A 203 15.63 17.33 5.75
CA VAL A 203 15.10 16.46 4.70
C VAL A 203 15.47 15.00 5.01
N LYS A 204 14.44 14.19 5.28
CA LYS A 204 14.55 12.75 5.60
C LYS A 204 14.73 11.91 4.34
N LEU A 205 13.99 12.25 3.29
CA LEU A 205 13.88 11.45 2.08
C LEU A 205 13.60 12.34 0.87
N VAL A 206 14.11 11.94 -0.29
CA VAL A 206 13.79 12.55 -1.59
C VAL A 206 13.13 11.50 -2.49
N ILE A 207 12.04 11.84 -3.14
CA ILE A 207 11.42 11.07 -4.22
C ILE A 207 11.78 11.75 -5.54
N ASN A 208 12.55 11.09 -6.40
CA ASN A 208 12.93 11.60 -7.72
C ASN A 208 11.96 11.13 -8.81
N ALA A 209 10.95 11.95 -9.11
CA ALA A 209 10.00 11.75 -10.21
C ALA A 209 10.18 12.78 -11.34
N SER A 210 11.44 13.13 -11.64
CA SER A 210 11.84 14.14 -12.62
C SER A 210 11.56 13.79 -14.09
N GLY A 211 11.01 12.60 -14.37
CA GLY A 211 10.74 12.11 -15.72
C GLY A 211 11.97 11.45 -16.36
N MET A 212 13.03 12.21 -16.61
CA MET A 212 14.25 11.73 -17.28
C MET A 212 15.36 11.26 -16.31
N GLY A 213 15.19 11.46 -15.01
CA GLY A 213 16.29 11.29 -14.05
C GLY A 213 17.38 12.36 -14.23
N PHE A 214 18.26 12.48 -13.25
CA PHE A 214 19.38 13.41 -13.32
C PHE A 214 20.61 12.68 -13.89
N GLY A 215 20.90 12.91 -15.17
CA GLY A 215 22.07 12.32 -15.84
C GLY A 215 22.00 10.81 -16.06
N ASP A 216 20.81 10.19 -15.98
CA ASP A 216 20.65 8.77 -16.30
C ASP A 216 20.84 8.52 -17.79
N LYS A 217 21.97 7.90 -18.15
CA LYS A 217 22.35 7.61 -19.55
C LYS A 217 21.40 6.64 -20.25
N LYS A 218 20.60 5.86 -19.49
CA LYS A 218 19.58 4.96 -20.05
C LYS A 218 18.31 5.71 -20.43
N CYS A 219 18.14 6.97 -20.01
CA CYS A 219 16.99 7.77 -20.36
C CYS A 219 17.17 8.47 -21.70
N PHE A 220 16.12 8.43 -22.52
CA PHE A 220 16.08 9.07 -23.84
C PHE A 220 14.66 9.56 -24.15
N PRO A 221 14.52 10.65 -24.92
CA PRO A 221 13.19 11.11 -25.31
C PRO A 221 12.61 10.24 -26.42
N ILE A 222 11.30 10.06 -26.40
CA ILE A 222 10.54 9.63 -27.57
C ILE A 222 9.57 10.75 -27.91
N ARG A 223 9.89 11.54 -28.94
CA ARG A 223 9.03 12.61 -29.44
C ARG A 223 7.73 12.00 -29.95
N GLY A 224 6.62 12.64 -29.59
CA GLY A 224 5.29 12.33 -30.09
C GLY A 224 4.62 13.59 -30.55
N GLN A 225 4.28 13.62 -31.84
CA GLN A 225 3.37 14.60 -32.38
C GLN A 225 1.94 14.05 -32.43
N THR A 226 0.99 14.85 -31.97
CA THR A 226 -0.45 14.57 -32.03
C THR A 226 -1.20 15.83 -32.44
N VAL A 227 -2.46 15.67 -32.83
CA VAL A 227 -3.36 16.75 -33.23
C VAL A 227 -4.55 16.75 -32.27
N LEU A 228 -4.78 17.88 -31.59
CA LEU A 228 -5.99 18.09 -30.81
C LEU A 228 -7.09 18.63 -31.73
N THR A 229 -8.26 18.02 -31.72
CA THR A 229 -9.39 18.38 -32.57
C THR A 229 -10.66 18.68 -31.78
N ASN A 230 -11.62 19.31 -32.45
CA ASN A 230 -12.97 19.55 -31.91
C ASN A 230 -13.92 18.35 -32.08
N LEU A 231 -13.41 17.15 -32.40
CA LEU A 231 -14.26 15.97 -32.55
C LEU A 231 -14.88 15.59 -31.18
N THR A 232 -16.16 15.88 -30.99
CA THR A 232 -16.90 15.60 -29.75
C THR A 232 -17.70 14.30 -29.80
N ALA A 233 -18.00 13.81 -31.00
CA ALA A 233 -18.81 12.62 -31.23
C ALA A 233 -18.15 11.30 -30.81
N ALA A 234 -16.84 11.31 -30.53
CA ALA A 234 -16.12 10.12 -30.12
C ALA A 234 -16.56 9.64 -28.72
N ASP A 235 -17.13 8.44 -28.68
CA ASP A 235 -17.59 7.75 -27.47
C ASP A 235 -16.78 6.49 -27.17
N LYS A 236 -15.78 6.17 -28.00
CA LYS A 236 -14.78 5.12 -27.78
C LYS A 236 -13.37 5.66 -27.97
N THR A 237 -12.39 5.02 -27.34
CA THR A 237 -10.98 5.19 -27.72
C THR A 237 -10.56 4.03 -28.62
N ILE A 238 -9.83 4.34 -29.70
CA ILE A 238 -9.36 3.32 -30.65
C ILE A 238 -7.86 3.49 -30.81
N THR A 239 -7.12 2.38 -30.82
CA THR A 239 -5.73 2.31 -31.26
C THR A 239 -5.59 1.30 -32.38
N ALA A 240 -4.98 1.71 -33.49
CA ALA A 240 -4.60 0.85 -34.59
C ALA A 240 -3.07 0.87 -34.73
N GLN A 241 -2.45 -0.31 -34.65
CA GLN A 241 -1.03 -0.53 -34.87
C GLN A 241 -0.82 -1.24 -36.20
N LYS A 242 -0.10 -0.57 -37.10
CA LYS A 242 0.21 -1.08 -38.43
C LYS A 242 1.45 -1.95 -38.45
N LYS A 243 1.56 -2.80 -39.47
CA LYS A 243 2.72 -3.68 -39.68
C LYS A 243 4.03 -2.91 -39.91
N ASP A 244 3.93 -1.72 -40.50
CA ASP A 244 5.09 -0.82 -40.73
C ASP A 244 5.57 -0.11 -39.45
N GLY A 245 4.94 -0.37 -38.30
CA GLY A 245 5.27 0.23 -37.02
C GLY A 245 4.62 1.58 -36.77
N THR A 246 3.82 2.12 -37.70
CA THR A 246 3.04 3.36 -37.49
C THR A 246 1.77 3.12 -36.69
N TRP A 247 1.29 4.20 -36.04
CA TRP A 247 0.19 4.15 -35.07
C TRP A 247 -0.86 5.19 -35.45
N SER A 248 -2.13 4.81 -35.34
CA SER A 248 -3.28 5.73 -35.41
C SER A 248 -4.13 5.52 -34.18
N PHE A 249 -4.46 6.58 -33.44
CA PHE A 249 -5.29 6.50 -32.25
C PHE A 249 -6.19 7.72 -32.08
N ILE A 250 -7.34 7.49 -31.47
CA ILE A 250 -8.35 8.49 -31.08
C ILE A 250 -8.57 8.38 -29.58
N ILE A 251 -8.35 9.49 -28.87
CA ILE A 251 -8.49 9.57 -27.40
C ILE A 251 -9.38 10.77 -27.06
N PRO A 252 -10.69 10.56 -26.83
CA PRO A 252 -11.60 11.64 -26.45
C PRO A 252 -11.40 12.06 -24.99
N ARG A 253 -11.20 13.35 -24.73
CA ARG A 253 -11.08 13.89 -23.37
C ARG A 253 -12.44 14.33 -22.84
N SER A 254 -12.63 14.22 -21.53
CA SER A 254 -13.81 14.72 -20.82
C SER A 254 -13.94 16.25 -20.89
N PHE A 255 -15.14 16.75 -20.59
CA PHE A 255 -15.43 18.19 -20.40
C PHE A 255 -15.03 19.07 -21.58
N ASN A 256 -15.30 18.61 -22.81
CA ASN A 256 -14.94 19.30 -24.04
C ASN A 256 -13.43 19.63 -24.15
N GLY A 257 -12.57 18.82 -23.51
CA GLY A 257 -11.11 18.96 -23.59
C GLY A 257 -10.50 18.64 -24.97
N GLY A 258 -11.35 18.43 -25.98
CA GLY A 258 -11.02 18.00 -27.33
C GLY A 258 -10.72 16.50 -27.45
N THR A 259 -10.52 16.05 -28.68
CA THR A 259 -10.11 14.67 -28.97
C THR A 259 -8.71 14.67 -29.52
N VAL A 260 -7.84 13.87 -28.91
CA VAL A 260 -6.46 13.71 -29.36
C VAL A 260 -6.42 12.66 -30.45
N ILE A 261 -5.93 13.06 -31.62
CA ILE A 261 -5.62 12.19 -32.74
C ILE A 261 -4.11 12.07 -32.84
N GLY A 262 -3.59 10.86 -32.80
CA GLY A 262 -2.15 10.65 -32.88
C GLY A 262 -1.78 9.29 -33.46
N GLY A 263 -0.50 8.96 -33.54
CA GLY A 263 0.61 9.84 -33.19
C GLY A 263 1.95 9.24 -33.55
N THR A 264 3.01 10.04 -33.48
CA THR A 264 4.37 9.59 -33.81
C THR A 264 5.12 9.01 -32.61
N LYS A 265 6.19 8.27 -32.91
CA LYS A 265 7.13 7.65 -31.96
C LYS A 265 8.58 7.86 -32.45
N ASP A 266 9.04 9.09 -32.39
CA ASP A 266 10.35 9.47 -32.93
C ASP A 266 11.40 9.37 -31.81
N VAL A 267 12.07 8.21 -31.74
CA VAL A 267 13.07 7.90 -30.70
C VAL A 267 14.29 8.83 -30.85
N GLY A 268 14.75 9.41 -29.73
CA GLY A 268 15.93 10.28 -29.70
C GLY A 268 15.73 11.66 -30.35
N ASN A 269 14.53 11.98 -30.83
CA ASN A 269 14.26 13.22 -31.54
C ASN A 269 14.01 14.39 -30.56
N TRP A 270 14.77 15.47 -30.72
CA TRP A 270 14.72 16.68 -29.90
C TRP A 270 14.00 17.86 -30.54
N GLN A 271 13.48 17.72 -31.77
CA GLN A 271 12.76 18.78 -32.47
C GLN A 271 11.49 19.20 -31.73
N LEU A 272 11.34 20.51 -31.51
CA LEU A 272 10.24 21.11 -30.76
C LEU A 272 9.02 21.41 -31.64
N GLU A 273 9.26 21.81 -32.89
CA GLU A 273 8.21 22.28 -33.78
C GLU A 273 7.34 21.13 -34.32
N PRO A 274 6.01 21.32 -34.43
CA PRO A 274 5.14 20.38 -35.11
C PRO A 274 5.32 20.46 -36.63
N SER A 275 5.28 19.30 -37.30
CA SER A 275 5.29 19.21 -38.76
C SER A 275 3.85 19.22 -39.32
N GLN A 276 3.57 20.12 -40.27
CA GLN A 276 2.28 20.16 -40.98
C GLN A 276 2.05 18.92 -41.85
N GLU A 277 3.12 18.34 -42.39
CA GLU A 277 3.07 17.08 -43.13
C GLU A 277 2.63 15.94 -42.20
N THR A 278 3.27 15.83 -41.04
CA THR A 278 2.89 14.85 -40.01
C THR A 278 1.44 15.05 -39.56
N ARG A 279 0.99 16.30 -39.35
CA ARG A 279 -0.44 16.58 -39.05
C ARG A 279 -1.35 15.99 -40.13
N SER A 280 -1.06 16.26 -41.40
CA SER A 280 -1.86 15.78 -42.53
C SER A 280 -1.90 14.25 -42.60
N GLN A 281 -0.76 13.60 -42.35
CA GLN A 281 -0.66 12.14 -42.29
C GLN A 281 -1.47 11.55 -41.13
N LEU A 282 -1.40 12.14 -39.93
CA LEU A 282 -2.15 11.69 -38.75
C LEU A 282 -3.66 11.82 -38.97
N LEU A 283 -4.12 12.95 -39.51
CA LEU A 283 -5.54 13.15 -39.82
C LEU A 283 -6.03 12.17 -40.89
N LYS A 284 -5.25 11.94 -41.96
CA LYS A 284 -5.55 10.95 -42.99
C LYS A 284 -5.62 9.54 -42.41
N ALA A 285 -4.68 9.15 -41.55
CA ALA A 285 -4.67 7.84 -40.90
C ALA A 285 -5.84 7.65 -39.92
N ALA A 286 -6.36 8.73 -39.33
CA ALA A 286 -7.52 8.68 -38.44
C ALA A 286 -8.85 8.54 -39.19
N GLN A 287 -8.93 8.94 -40.47
CA GLN A 287 -10.17 8.89 -41.25
C GLN A 287 -10.82 7.50 -41.28
N SER A 288 -10.02 6.42 -41.26
CA SER A 288 -10.54 5.05 -41.27
C SER A 288 -11.14 4.61 -39.92
N ILE A 289 -10.69 5.18 -38.80
CA ILE A 289 -11.11 4.79 -37.45
C ILE A 289 -12.08 5.79 -36.80
N ILE A 290 -12.19 7.02 -37.31
CA ILE A 290 -13.15 8.03 -36.82
C ILE A 290 -14.59 7.51 -36.83
N PRO A 291 -15.11 6.89 -37.91
CA PRO A 291 -16.49 6.39 -37.93
C PRO A 291 -16.76 5.29 -36.90
N GLN A 292 -15.73 4.53 -36.52
CA GLN A 292 -15.84 3.47 -35.52
C GLN A 292 -15.79 4.02 -34.09
N ALA A 293 -15.05 5.11 -33.90
CA ALA A 293 -14.93 5.81 -32.62
C ALA A 293 -16.15 6.67 -32.29
N CYS A 294 -16.95 7.05 -33.30
CA CYS A 294 -18.17 7.83 -33.16
C CYS A 294 -19.40 6.92 -33.23
N GLY A 295 -20.29 6.96 -32.24
CA GLY A 295 -21.54 6.20 -32.28
C GLY A 295 -22.41 6.55 -33.50
N LYS A 296 -23.22 5.58 -33.97
CA LYS A 296 -24.10 5.67 -35.18
C LYS A 296 -25.08 6.85 -35.21
N LYS A 297 -25.19 7.63 -34.12
CA LYS A 297 -26.20 8.68 -33.92
C LYS A 297 -25.74 10.11 -34.26
N GLN A 298 -24.47 10.31 -34.64
CA GLN A 298 -23.97 11.64 -35.01
C GLN A 298 -23.18 11.58 -36.32
N THR A 299 -23.61 12.33 -37.33
CA THR A 299 -22.72 12.69 -38.45
C THR A 299 -21.64 13.60 -37.88
N PRO A 300 -20.35 13.23 -37.95
CA PRO A 300 -19.28 14.10 -37.47
C PRO A 300 -19.39 15.45 -38.18
N GLU A 301 -19.47 16.55 -37.43
CA GLU A 301 -19.18 17.87 -37.98
C GLU A 301 -17.78 17.85 -38.62
N ALA A 302 -17.52 18.75 -39.57
CA ALA A 302 -16.19 18.86 -40.17
C ALA A 302 -15.13 18.99 -39.05
N ILE A 303 -14.22 18.01 -38.98
CA ILE A 303 -13.17 17.96 -37.96
C ILE A 303 -12.23 19.14 -38.19
N LYS A 304 -12.13 20.01 -37.18
CA LYS A 304 -11.23 21.16 -37.14
C LYS A 304 -10.09 20.89 -36.18
N VAL A 305 -8.89 21.28 -36.61
CA VAL A 305 -7.70 21.26 -35.77
C VAL A 305 -7.78 22.41 -34.78
N ILE A 306 -7.73 22.09 -33.49
CA ILE A 306 -7.60 23.07 -32.41
C ILE A 306 -6.13 23.42 -32.22
N LYS A 307 -5.26 22.40 -32.14
CA LYS A 307 -3.84 22.59 -31.83
C LYS A 307 -2.99 21.41 -32.28
N ASP A 308 -1.81 21.67 -32.81
CA ASP A 308 -0.74 20.65 -32.87
C ASP A 308 0.00 20.57 -31.55
N VAL A 309 0.26 19.35 -31.13
CA VAL A 309 0.91 19.04 -29.85
C VAL A 309 2.18 18.25 -30.12
N VAL A 310 3.29 18.73 -29.56
CA VAL A 310 4.56 18.00 -29.51
C VAL A 310 4.95 17.83 -28.04
N GLY A 311 5.17 16.58 -27.65
CA GLY A 311 5.71 16.23 -26.34
C GLY A 311 6.81 15.19 -26.45
N ARG A 312 7.73 15.16 -25.48
CA ARG A 312 8.78 14.16 -25.38
C ARG A 312 8.48 13.23 -24.22
N ARG A 313 8.20 11.97 -24.55
CA ARG A 313 7.97 10.91 -23.57
C ARG A 313 9.31 10.56 -22.92
N PRO A 314 9.44 10.59 -21.58
CA PRO A 314 10.69 10.30 -20.92
C PRO A 314 10.88 8.79 -20.79
N ALA A 315 11.43 8.15 -21.82
CA ALA A 315 11.64 6.71 -21.85
C ALA A 315 12.98 6.34 -21.21
N ARG A 316 13.11 5.06 -20.85
CA ARG A 316 14.34 4.50 -20.27
C ARG A 316 14.56 3.08 -20.73
N GLU A 317 15.79 2.75 -21.09
CA GLU A 317 16.19 1.37 -21.40
C GLU A 317 15.97 0.45 -20.19
N GLY A 318 15.31 -0.68 -20.41
CA GLY A 318 14.93 -1.62 -19.34
C GLY A 318 13.75 -1.16 -18.49
N GLY A 319 13.04 -0.10 -18.88
CA GLY A 319 11.85 0.39 -18.19
C GLY A 319 12.13 1.40 -17.08
N MET A 320 11.06 1.71 -16.35
CA MET A 320 11.10 2.67 -15.24
C MET A 320 12.14 2.27 -14.20
N ARG A 321 12.90 3.27 -13.72
CA ARG A 321 13.71 3.11 -12.52
C ARG A 321 12.81 3.38 -11.31
N VAL A 322 12.49 2.32 -10.58
CA VAL A 322 11.75 2.37 -9.31
C VAL A 322 12.53 1.58 -8.26
N GLU A 323 13.37 2.28 -7.50
CA GLU A 323 14.30 1.71 -6.52
C GLU A 323 14.79 2.79 -5.55
N THR A 324 15.47 2.36 -4.48
CA THR A 324 16.13 3.25 -3.51
C THR A 324 17.62 3.32 -3.79
N GLU A 325 18.17 4.53 -3.79
CA GLU A 325 19.61 4.80 -3.81
C GLU A 325 20.02 5.45 -2.47
N ALA A 326 21.04 4.90 -1.82
CA ALA A 326 21.62 5.44 -0.60
C ALA A 326 23.02 6.00 -0.90
N LYS A 327 23.32 7.18 -0.37
CA LYS A 327 24.61 7.83 -0.57
C LYS A 327 25.12 8.47 0.73
N GLY A 328 26.39 8.25 1.03
CA GLY A 328 27.09 8.98 2.10
C GLY A 328 27.27 10.45 1.71
N THR A 329 26.86 11.36 2.59
CA THR A 329 26.99 12.80 2.43
C THR A 329 27.65 13.42 3.65
N THR A 330 27.99 14.70 3.59
CA THR A 330 28.45 15.47 4.77
C THR A 330 27.42 15.54 5.89
N TRP A 331 26.15 15.21 5.62
CA TRP A 331 25.04 15.17 6.57
C TRP A 331 24.63 13.72 6.93
N GLY A 332 25.52 12.75 6.73
CA GLY A 332 25.26 11.33 6.93
C GLY A 332 24.71 10.64 5.68
N VAL A 333 24.17 9.43 5.85
CA VAL A 333 23.59 8.65 4.76
C VAL A 333 22.22 9.25 4.38
N LYS A 334 22.07 9.59 3.11
CA LYS A 334 20.82 10.12 2.54
C LYS A 334 20.25 9.16 1.50
N HIS A 335 18.94 9.17 1.37
CA HIS A 335 18.19 8.21 0.55
C HIS A 335 17.35 8.91 -0.51
N VAL A 336 17.42 8.43 -1.75
CA VAL A 336 16.55 8.86 -2.85
C VAL A 336 15.75 7.66 -3.32
N VAL A 337 14.42 7.79 -3.40
CA VAL A 337 13.58 6.83 -4.13
C VAL A 337 13.38 7.35 -5.54
N HIS A 338 13.92 6.66 -6.53
CA HIS A 338 13.74 7.00 -7.93
C HIS A 338 12.39 6.48 -8.45
N ALA A 339 11.71 7.26 -9.29
CA ALA A 339 10.46 6.89 -9.94
C ALA A 339 10.31 7.64 -11.28
N TYR A 340 11.11 7.26 -12.27
CA TYR A 340 11.18 7.96 -13.56
C TYR A 340 11.42 7.00 -14.73
N GLY A 341 11.36 7.50 -15.98
CA GLY A 341 11.54 6.69 -17.18
C GLY A 341 10.27 5.99 -17.70
N ALA A 342 9.09 6.58 -17.47
CA ALA A 342 7.79 5.97 -17.78
C ALA A 342 7.44 5.86 -19.27
N GLY A 343 8.23 6.48 -20.15
CA GLY A 343 7.95 6.53 -21.58
C GLY A 343 6.54 7.06 -21.86
N GLY A 344 5.79 6.36 -22.72
CA GLY A 344 4.41 6.70 -23.05
C GLY A 344 3.36 6.26 -22.03
N ARG A 345 3.77 5.64 -20.92
CA ARG A 345 2.90 4.89 -20.01
C ARG A 345 2.66 5.59 -18.67
N GLY A 346 3.10 6.84 -18.51
CA GLY A 346 3.10 7.53 -17.22
C GLY A 346 1.74 7.59 -16.51
N PHE A 347 0.65 7.87 -17.24
CA PHE A 347 -0.69 7.92 -16.64
C PHE A 347 -1.22 6.54 -16.24
N GLU A 348 -1.05 5.52 -17.09
CA GLU A 348 -1.54 4.17 -16.81
C GLU A 348 -0.77 3.43 -15.71
N LEU A 349 0.46 3.85 -15.41
CA LEU A 349 1.27 3.30 -14.32
C LEU A 349 1.21 4.13 -13.03
N SER A 350 0.62 5.34 -13.08
CA SER A 350 0.86 6.41 -12.11
C SER A 350 0.59 6.08 -10.65
N TRP A 351 -0.58 5.55 -10.33
CA TRP A 351 -0.97 5.25 -8.95
C TRP A 351 -0.33 3.96 -8.43
N GLY A 352 -0.12 2.99 -9.31
CA GLY A 352 0.62 1.78 -8.99
C GLY A 352 2.08 2.06 -8.66
N VAL A 353 2.76 2.88 -9.46
CA VAL A 353 4.13 3.35 -9.19
C VAL A 353 4.16 4.15 -7.89
N ALA A 354 3.23 5.08 -7.69
CA ALA A 354 3.16 5.87 -6.46
C ALA A 354 2.96 5.01 -5.21
N SER A 355 2.24 3.90 -5.33
CA SER A 355 2.04 2.96 -4.22
C SER A 355 3.33 2.21 -3.88
N GLU A 356 4.08 1.76 -4.90
CA GLU A 356 5.40 1.16 -4.66
C GLU A 356 6.42 2.18 -4.12
N VAL A 357 6.39 3.42 -4.59
CA VAL A 357 7.20 4.52 -4.05
C VAL A 357 6.92 4.74 -2.56
N ALA A 358 5.65 4.72 -2.15
CA ALA A 358 5.27 4.85 -0.74
C ALA A 358 5.77 3.66 0.09
N GLU A 359 5.72 2.43 -0.43
CA GLU A 359 6.29 1.26 0.25
C GLU A 359 7.81 1.34 0.43
N LEU A 360 8.53 1.85 -0.57
CA LEU A 360 9.97 2.11 -0.46
C LEU A 360 10.25 3.21 0.56
N ALA A 361 9.49 4.31 0.52
CA ALA A 361 9.61 5.40 1.48
C ALA A 361 9.36 4.94 2.92
N LYS A 362 8.33 4.12 3.14
CA LYS A 362 7.98 3.55 4.45
C LYS A 362 9.14 2.76 5.06
N LYS A 363 9.83 1.95 4.25
CA LYS A 363 11.02 1.18 4.68
C LYS A 363 12.17 2.09 5.12
N ILE A 364 12.44 3.14 4.34
CA ILE A 364 13.55 4.09 4.60
C ILE A 364 13.28 4.93 5.83
N MET A 365 12.05 5.43 5.97
CA MET A 365 11.69 6.30 7.08
C MET A 365 11.65 5.57 8.43
N HIS A 366 11.95 4.26 8.46
CA HIS A 366 11.72 3.40 9.61
C HIS A 366 10.33 3.64 10.22
N LEU A 367 9.32 3.89 9.37
CA LEU A 367 7.90 3.86 9.75
C LEU A 367 7.45 2.42 10.04
N HIS A 368 8.39 1.55 10.42
CA HIS A 368 8.14 0.46 11.33
C HIS A 368 7.89 1.11 12.68
N TRP A 369 6.62 1.40 12.96
CA TRP A 369 6.19 1.56 14.33
C TRP A 369 6.89 0.50 15.19
N GLN A 370 7.59 0.95 16.23
CA GLN A 370 8.17 0.09 17.24
C GLN A 370 7.32 0.25 18.50
N PRO A 371 6.92 -0.85 19.15
CA PRO A 371 6.19 -0.74 20.40
C PRO A 371 7.09 -0.14 21.47
N LYS A 372 6.52 0.72 22.33
CA LYS A 372 7.19 1.10 23.58
C LYS A 372 7.08 0.00 24.63
N ALA A 373 6.08 -0.88 24.50
CA ALA A 373 5.88 -2.04 25.36
C ALA A 373 5.28 -3.23 24.61
N ILE A 374 5.68 -4.44 25.01
CA ILE A 374 5.13 -5.70 24.51
C ILE A 374 4.37 -6.37 25.65
N VAL A 375 3.09 -6.65 25.42
CA VAL A 375 2.19 -7.19 26.44
C VAL A 375 1.70 -8.57 26.01
N PHE A 376 1.76 -9.54 26.91
CA PHE A 376 1.43 -10.93 26.61
C PHE A 376 0.12 -11.37 27.26
N ASP A 377 -0.64 -12.18 26.52
CA ASP A 377 -1.55 -13.14 27.17
C ASP A 377 -0.74 -14.23 27.89
N LEU A 378 -0.99 -14.40 29.18
CA LEU A 378 -0.22 -15.33 30.02
C LEU A 378 -0.44 -16.80 29.64
N LEU A 379 -1.71 -17.23 29.59
CA LEU A 379 -2.00 -18.66 29.72
C LEU A 379 -1.76 -19.44 28.44
N THR A 380 -2.14 -18.94 27.27
CA THR A 380 -1.86 -19.63 26.01
C THR A 380 -0.78 -18.94 25.20
N GLY A 381 -0.54 -17.65 25.44
CA GLY A 381 0.54 -16.89 24.80
C GLY A 381 1.93 -17.29 25.29
N LEU A 382 2.09 -17.57 26.59
CA LEU A 382 3.40 -17.92 27.19
C LEU A 382 3.45 -19.33 27.79
N LEU A 383 2.33 -19.86 28.27
CA LEU A 383 2.31 -21.13 29.00
C LEU A 383 1.68 -22.27 28.18
N ASN A 384 2.19 -23.49 28.33
CA ASN A 384 1.46 -24.69 27.98
C ASN A 384 0.49 -25.09 29.08
N SER A 385 -0.56 -24.29 29.24
CA SER A 385 -1.62 -24.60 30.18
C SER A 385 -2.56 -25.71 29.66
N TRP A 386 -2.50 -26.10 28.37
CA TRP A 386 -3.40 -27.12 27.82
C TRP A 386 -3.16 -28.49 28.45
N ASP A 387 -1.90 -28.88 28.57
CA ASP A 387 -1.51 -30.16 29.19
C ASP A 387 -2.02 -30.29 30.63
N LEU A 388 -2.05 -29.18 31.39
CA LEU A 388 -2.55 -29.22 32.75
C LEU A 388 -4.07 -29.41 32.80
N TRP A 389 -4.81 -28.76 31.90
CA TRP A 389 -6.26 -28.96 31.79
C TRP A 389 -6.58 -30.40 31.42
N ASP A 390 -5.84 -30.97 30.47
CA ASP A 390 -5.95 -32.37 30.05
C ASP A 390 -5.63 -33.29 31.22
N ALA A 391 -4.47 -33.14 31.86
CA ALA A 391 -4.04 -33.98 32.99
C ALA A 391 -4.94 -33.92 34.23
N SER A 392 -5.76 -32.87 34.34
CA SER A 392 -6.70 -32.68 35.45
C SER A 392 -8.03 -33.40 35.25
N THR A 393 -8.33 -33.90 34.05
CA THR A 393 -9.57 -34.65 33.82
C THR A 393 -9.40 -36.14 34.15
N PRO A 394 -10.50 -36.89 34.41
CA PRO A 394 -10.42 -38.33 34.67
C PRO A 394 -9.75 -39.13 33.55
N SER A 395 -10.04 -38.78 32.28
CA SER A 395 -9.44 -39.49 31.14
C SER A 395 -8.01 -39.05 30.82
N LYS A 396 -7.59 -37.87 31.27
CA LYS A 396 -6.31 -37.25 30.93
C LYS A 396 -6.08 -37.06 29.43
N THR A 397 -7.16 -36.86 28.67
CA THR A 397 -7.12 -36.72 27.21
C THR A 397 -7.41 -35.30 26.77
N HIS A 398 -6.81 -34.91 25.64
CA HIS A 398 -7.05 -33.63 24.99
C HIS A 398 -8.51 -33.39 24.61
N GLN A 399 -9.24 -34.44 24.25
CA GLN A 399 -10.64 -34.33 23.89
C GLN A 399 -11.50 -33.85 25.07
N GLU A 400 -11.24 -34.38 26.27
CA GLU A 400 -12.01 -34.05 27.46
C GLU A 400 -11.58 -32.70 28.05
N GLY A 401 -10.27 -32.50 28.25
CA GLY A 401 -9.72 -31.24 28.77
C GLY A 401 -9.95 -30.06 27.83
N GLY A 402 -9.77 -30.27 26.52
CA GLY A 402 -10.04 -29.27 25.50
C GLY A 402 -11.50 -28.79 25.49
N ARG A 403 -12.47 -29.71 25.64
CA ARG A 403 -13.91 -29.37 25.72
C ARG A 403 -14.22 -28.54 26.96
N TRP A 404 -13.68 -28.93 28.12
CA TRP A 404 -13.84 -28.18 29.36
C TRP A 404 -13.25 -26.77 29.25
N ARG A 405 -12.04 -26.66 28.70
CA ARG A 405 -11.36 -25.38 28.51
C ARG A 405 -12.07 -24.48 27.52
N GLN A 406 -12.55 -25.03 26.41
CA GLN A 406 -13.35 -24.29 25.45
C GLN A 406 -14.59 -23.70 26.14
N ARG A 407 -15.28 -24.50 26.97
CA ARG A 407 -16.45 -24.02 27.71
C ARG A 407 -16.11 -22.92 28.70
N TYR A 408 -15.00 -23.07 29.44
CA TYR A 408 -14.48 -22.01 30.31
C TYR A 408 -14.18 -20.71 29.56
N LEU A 409 -13.57 -20.79 28.37
CA LEU A 409 -13.30 -19.61 27.53
C LEU A 409 -14.60 -18.94 27.06
N GLU A 410 -15.63 -19.71 26.68
CA GLU A 410 -16.95 -19.17 26.32
C GLU A 410 -17.60 -18.41 27.49
N ILE A 411 -17.54 -18.97 28.70
CA ILE A 411 -18.09 -18.32 29.90
C ILE A 411 -17.32 -17.03 30.19
N THR A 412 -15.99 -17.08 30.24
CA THR A 412 -15.17 -15.91 30.61
C THR A 412 -15.26 -14.79 29.58
N PHE A 413 -15.17 -15.10 28.28
CA PHE A 413 -15.32 -14.09 27.24
C PHE A 413 -16.74 -13.49 27.19
N GLY A 414 -17.76 -14.19 27.69
CA GLY A 414 -19.14 -13.70 27.80
C GLY A 414 -19.48 -12.99 29.12
N THR A 415 -18.63 -13.06 30.15
CA THR A 415 -18.96 -12.52 31.49
C THR A 415 -18.76 -11.01 31.59
N GLY A 416 -17.70 -10.47 30.97
CA GLY A 416 -17.33 -9.05 31.03
C GLY A 416 -16.76 -8.64 32.39
N SER A 417 -17.60 -8.45 33.41
CA SER A 417 -17.17 -8.07 34.77
C SER A 417 -16.56 -9.25 35.53
N TYR A 418 -15.62 -8.98 36.44
CA TYR A 418 -14.97 -10.05 37.19
C TYR A 418 -15.97 -10.79 38.10
N LYS A 419 -15.85 -12.12 38.05
CA LYS A 419 -16.43 -13.10 38.96
C LYS A 419 -15.28 -14.03 39.37
N PRO A 420 -15.32 -14.66 40.56
CA PRO A 420 -14.22 -15.50 41.02
C PRO A 420 -13.83 -16.54 39.97
N TYR A 421 -12.54 -16.53 39.59
CA TYR A 421 -12.00 -17.40 38.55
C TYR A 421 -12.30 -18.88 38.79
N ASP A 422 -12.09 -19.34 40.03
CA ASP A 422 -12.28 -20.72 40.45
C ASP A 422 -13.74 -21.17 40.27
N ASP A 423 -14.71 -20.28 40.47
CA ASP A 423 -16.13 -20.56 40.29
C ASP A 423 -16.46 -20.79 38.81
N LEU A 424 -15.89 -19.98 37.90
CA LEU A 424 -16.10 -20.15 36.46
C LEU A 424 -15.44 -21.43 35.93
N VAL A 425 -14.28 -21.79 36.47
CA VAL A 425 -13.60 -23.07 36.17
C VAL A 425 -14.45 -24.26 36.62
N ARG A 426 -15.03 -24.21 37.84
CA ARG A 426 -15.94 -25.25 38.36
C ARG A 426 -17.25 -25.31 37.59
N GLN A 427 -17.84 -24.16 37.27
CA GLN A 427 -19.06 -24.06 36.46
C GLN A 427 -18.84 -24.72 35.09
N ALA A 428 -17.74 -24.38 34.40
CA ALA A 428 -17.41 -24.99 33.12
C ALA A 428 -17.29 -26.52 33.24
N ALA A 429 -16.68 -27.02 34.32
CA ALA A 429 -16.53 -28.46 34.55
C ALA A 429 -17.90 -29.13 34.69
N THR A 430 -18.78 -28.58 35.51
CA THR A 430 -20.15 -29.06 35.68
C THR A 430 -20.93 -29.08 34.36
N GLU A 431 -20.84 -28.00 33.58
CA GLU A 431 -21.58 -27.88 32.32
C GLU A 431 -21.11 -28.87 31.23
N VAL A 432 -19.85 -29.32 31.26
CA VAL A 432 -19.35 -30.37 30.36
C VAL A 432 -19.45 -31.79 30.95
N GLY A 433 -20.00 -31.93 32.15
CA GLY A 433 -20.20 -33.23 32.82
C GLY A 433 -18.96 -33.80 33.50
N LEU A 434 -17.98 -32.97 33.87
CA LEU A 434 -16.80 -33.39 34.63
C LEU A 434 -17.09 -33.47 36.14
N PRO A 435 -16.44 -34.41 36.86
CA PRO A 435 -16.58 -34.49 38.31
C PRO A 435 -15.87 -33.32 39.02
N PRO A 436 -16.28 -32.95 40.25
CA PRO A 436 -15.64 -31.88 41.03
C PRO A 436 -14.13 -32.07 41.28
N SER A 437 -13.64 -33.31 41.22
CA SER A 437 -12.22 -33.62 41.34
C SER A 437 -11.37 -33.02 40.21
N ALA A 438 -11.94 -32.76 39.03
CA ALA A 438 -11.20 -32.17 37.91
C ALA A 438 -10.78 -30.70 38.14
N PRO A 439 -11.70 -29.75 38.45
CA PRO A 439 -11.32 -28.39 38.82
C PRO A 439 -10.43 -28.34 40.08
N GLU A 440 -10.61 -29.25 41.04
CA GLU A 440 -9.73 -29.33 42.22
C GLU A 440 -8.30 -29.75 41.85
N ALA A 441 -8.14 -30.75 40.99
CA ALA A 441 -6.84 -31.17 40.49
C ALA A 441 -6.15 -30.05 39.70
N LEU A 442 -6.89 -29.31 38.87
CA LEU A 442 -6.36 -28.18 38.09
C LEU A 442 -5.82 -27.08 38.99
N LEU A 443 -6.63 -26.62 39.95
CA LEU A 443 -6.25 -25.52 40.86
C LEU A 443 -5.12 -25.93 41.80
N LYS A 444 -5.13 -27.19 42.29
CA LYS A 444 -4.05 -27.71 43.15
C LYS A 444 -2.70 -27.77 42.43
N ASN A 445 -2.68 -28.12 41.16
CA ASN A 445 -1.45 -28.32 40.38
C ASN A 445 -1.06 -27.09 39.53
N TRP A 446 -1.64 -25.93 39.80
CA TRP A 446 -1.49 -24.72 38.98
C TRP A 446 -0.05 -24.23 38.86
N SER A 447 0.79 -24.46 39.88
CA SER A 447 2.22 -24.07 39.84
C SER A 447 3.08 -24.96 38.93
N SER A 448 2.55 -26.09 38.43
CA SER A 448 3.31 -27.03 37.60
C SER A 448 3.33 -26.68 36.11
N ILE A 449 2.59 -25.64 35.69
CA ILE A 449 2.47 -25.24 34.29
C ILE A 449 3.83 -24.83 33.72
N LYS A 450 4.18 -25.40 32.57
CA LYS A 450 5.41 -25.09 31.86
C LYS A 450 5.21 -23.94 30.88
N ALA A 451 6.24 -23.11 30.73
CA ALA A 451 6.33 -22.19 29.60
C ALA A 451 6.50 -22.97 28.30
N TRP A 452 6.10 -22.40 27.17
CA TRP A 452 6.47 -22.95 25.86
C TRP A 452 8.01 -22.92 25.70
N ASP A 453 8.57 -23.89 24.99
CA ASP A 453 10.02 -24.09 24.88
C ASP A 453 10.79 -22.83 24.46
N GLU A 454 10.21 -22.01 23.57
CA GLU A 454 10.82 -20.79 23.05
C GLU A 454 10.70 -19.57 23.96
N VAL A 455 9.87 -19.61 25.01
CA VAL A 455 9.55 -18.44 25.84
C VAL A 455 10.76 -17.88 26.59
N PRO A 456 11.61 -18.70 27.26
CA PRO A 456 12.78 -18.19 27.98
C PRO A 456 13.70 -17.33 27.10
N SER A 457 14.07 -17.85 25.91
CA SER A 457 14.99 -17.17 25.01
C SER A 457 14.37 -15.92 24.37
N VAL A 458 13.08 -15.96 24.02
CA VAL A 458 12.37 -14.80 23.48
C VAL A 458 12.27 -13.68 24.52
N LEU A 459 11.85 -13.99 25.75
CA LEU A 459 11.67 -12.96 26.79
C LEU A 459 13.00 -12.29 27.15
N GLN A 460 14.09 -13.07 27.27
CA GLN A 460 15.43 -12.52 27.47
C GLN A 460 15.89 -11.66 26.29
N GLY A 461 15.65 -12.11 25.05
CA GLY A 461 15.99 -11.34 23.84
C GLY A 461 15.22 -10.03 23.71
N LEU A 462 13.97 -9.97 24.17
CA LEU A 462 13.21 -8.73 24.22
C LEU A 462 13.70 -7.80 25.32
N LYS A 463 14.01 -8.33 26.51
CA LYS A 463 14.54 -7.53 27.62
C LYS A 463 15.91 -6.92 27.28
N ALA A 464 16.77 -7.67 26.60
CA ALA A 464 18.07 -7.20 26.12
C ALA A 464 17.96 -6.04 25.10
N GLN A 465 16.80 -5.87 24.46
CA GLN A 465 16.50 -4.76 23.55
C GLN A 465 15.74 -3.62 24.23
N ASP A 466 15.68 -3.60 25.57
CA ASP A 466 15.08 -2.54 26.39
C ASP A 466 13.56 -2.33 26.18
N TYR A 467 12.85 -3.37 25.72
CA TYR A 467 11.40 -3.33 25.71
C TYR A 467 10.83 -3.43 27.13
N LYS A 468 9.83 -2.60 27.44
CA LYS A 468 8.96 -2.84 28.59
C LYS A 468 8.06 -4.05 28.31
N LEU A 469 8.03 -5.01 29.23
CA LEU A 469 7.30 -6.27 29.08
C LEU A 469 6.19 -6.36 30.11
N GLY A 470 4.98 -6.63 29.65
CA GLY A 470 3.80 -6.72 30.51
C GLY A 470 2.99 -8.00 30.32
N VAL A 471 2.15 -8.33 31.29
CA VAL A 471 1.23 -9.48 31.22
C VAL A 471 -0.19 -9.08 31.58
N ILE A 472 -1.17 -9.54 30.78
CA ILE A 472 -2.59 -9.49 31.14
C ILE A 472 -3.17 -10.90 31.14
N THR A 473 -3.82 -11.28 32.23
CA THR A 473 -4.36 -12.63 32.42
C THR A 473 -5.80 -12.63 32.93
N ASN A 474 -6.60 -13.60 32.48
CA ASN A 474 -7.95 -13.84 32.98
C ASN A 474 -7.97 -14.53 34.37
N CYS A 475 -6.82 -14.80 34.99
CA CYS A 475 -6.77 -15.45 36.30
C CYS A 475 -7.28 -14.56 37.46
N SER A 476 -7.55 -15.20 38.60
CA SER A 476 -7.54 -14.54 39.90
C SER A 476 -6.15 -13.97 40.22
N LYS A 477 -6.07 -13.10 41.23
CA LYS A 477 -4.79 -12.58 41.73
C LYS A 477 -3.88 -13.73 42.18
N HIS A 478 -4.39 -14.66 42.97
CA HIS A 478 -3.60 -15.77 43.49
C HIS A 478 -3.00 -16.65 42.38
N SER A 479 -3.86 -17.20 41.50
CA SER A 479 -3.43 -18.09 40.42
C SER A 479 -2.62 -17.36 39.35
N GLY A 480 -2.95 -16.08 39.10
CA GLY A 480 -2.21 -15.23 38.16
C GLY A 480 -0.76 -15.03 38.57
N TYR A 481 -0.51 -14.60 39.81
CA TYR A 481 0.87 -14.37 40.28
C TYR A 481 1.67 -15.65 40.50
N ILE A 482 1.02 -16.79 40.77
CA ILE A 482 1.70 -18.10 40.74
C ILE A 482 2.22 -18.39 39.33
N ALA A 483 1.38 -18.24 38.32
CA ALA A 483 1.75 -18.49 36.93
C ALA A 483 2.79 -17.49 36.40
N ILE A 484 2.69 -16.21 36.75
CA ILE A 484 3.67 -15.18 36.38
C ILE A 484 5.04 -15.52 36.95
N ARG A 485 5.14 -15.81 38.25
CA ARG A 485 6.42 -16.20 38.87
C ARG A 485 6.99 -17.47 38.24
N GLY A 486 6.14 -18.44 37.91
CA GLY A 486 6.57 -19.64 37.20
C GLY A 486 7.18 -19.35 35.82
N VAL A 487 6.67 -18.36 35.08
CA VAL A 487 7.29 -17.90 33.82
C VAL A 487 8.61 -17.20 34.09
N GLU A 488 8.67 -16.31 35.09
CA GLU A 488 9.88 -15.57 35.45
C GLU A 488 11.02 -16.50 35.89
N GLU A 489 10.72 -17.51 36.70
CA GLU A 489 11.68 -18.55 37.10
C GLU A 489 12.18 -19.35 35.89
N GLN A 490 11.29 -19.79 35.00
CA GLN A 490 11.65 -20.54 33.80
C GLN A 490 12.44 -19.70 32.79
N ALA A 491 12.15 -18.40 32.67
CA ALA A 491 12.87 -17.47 31.80
C ALA A 491 14.23 -17.03 32.39
N SER A 492 14.39 -17.13 33.71
CA SER A 492 15.66 -16.91 34.40
C SER A 492 16.58 -18.14 34.34
N ALA A 493 16.01 -19.33 34.27
CA ALA A 493 16.76 -20.58 34.27
C ALA A 493 17.69 -20.68 33.03
N GLY A 494 19.00 -20.74 33.28
CA GLY A 494 20.01 -20.84 32.21
C GLY A 494 20.49 -19.50 31.63
N PHE A 495 20.12 -18.37 32.23
CA PHE A 495 20.59 -17.03 31.85
C PHE A 495 21.29 -16.34 33.03
N GLU A 496 22.25 -15.45 32.74
CA GLU A 496 22.99 -14.72 33.77
C GLU A 496 22.12 -13.68 34.49
N THR A 497 21.22 -13.03 33.74
CA THR A 497 20.32 -12.00 34.26
C THR A 497 18.95 -12.60 34.58
N PRO A 498 18.46 -12.46 35.84
CA PRO A 498 17.11 -12.89 36.18
C PRO A 498 16.10 -12.06 35.39
N PHE A 499 15.03 -12.73 34.96
CA PHE A 499 13.95 -12.12 34.20
C PHE A 499 12.79 -11.76 35.12
N THR A 500 12.26 -10.54 34.98
CA THR A 500 11.00 -10.10 35.59
C THR A 500 10.20 -9.22 34.63
N PHE A 501 8.88 -9.31 34.71
CA PHE A 501 7.99 -8.39 33.98
C PHE A 501 7.99 -6.99 34.61
N ASP A 502 7.84 -5.96 33.77
CA ASP A 502 7.73 -4.58 34.22
C ASP A 502 6.33 -4.26 34.78
N ALA A 503 5.31 -4.97 34.30
CA ALA A 503 3.95 -4.87 34.82
C ALA A 503 3.16 -6.17 34.63
N ALA A 504 2.22 -6.44 35.54
CA ALA A 504 1.21 -7.47 35.37
C ALA A 504 -0.14 -6.99 35.88
N VAL A 505 -1.21 -7.49 35.24
CA VAL A 505 -2.60 -7.28 35.69
C VAL A 505 -3.40 -8.57 35.51
N THR A 506 -4.08 -8.99 36.58
CA THR A 506 -5.05 -10.09 36.55
C THR A 506 -6.47 -9.60 36.34
N ALA A 507 -7.41 -10.46 35.95
CA ALA A 507 -8.82 -10.08 35.79
C ALA A 507 -9.46 -9.63 37.11
N GLU A 508 -9.01 -10.18 38.24
CA GLU A 508 -9.43 -9.72 39.56
C GLU A 508 -8.96 -8.30 39.85
N GLU A 509 -7.75 -7.94 39.43
CA GLU A 509 -7.19 -6.61 39.63
C GLU A 509 -7.77 -5.57 38.66
N SER A 510 -8.05 -5.96 37.41
CA SER A 510 -8.71 -5.07 36.44
C SER A 510 -10.21 -4.90 36.74
N GLY A 511 -10.82 -5.86 37.42
CA GLY A 511 -12.27 -5.96 37.59
C GLY A 511 -13.00 -6.51 36.35
N PHE A 512 -12.28 -6.96 35.33
CA PHE A 512 -12.85 -7.41 34.06
C PHE A 512 -12.11 -8.60 33.46
N TYR A 513 -12.85 -9.53 32.87
CA TYR A 513 -12.30 -10.55 31.99
C TYR A 513 -12.06 -9.96 30.60
N LYS A 514 -10.93 -10.32 29.96
CA LYS A 514 -10.76 -10.15 28.50
C LYS A 514 -11.97 -10.82 27.81
N PRO A 515 -12.53 -10.22 26.73
CA PRO A 515 -11.87 -9.32 25.79
C PRO A 515 -12.44 -7.90 25.82
N VAL A 516 -13.01 -7.45 26.94
CA VAL A 516 -13.51 -6.07 27.04
C VAL A 516 -12.34 -5.08 27.13
N LYS A 517 -12.54 -3.86 26.62
CA LYS A 517 -11.50 -2.83 26.49
C LYS A 517 -10.81 -2.50 27.82
N GLU A 518 -11.59 -2.46 28.90
CA GLU A 518 -11.16 -2.15 30.26
C GLU A 518 -10.11 -3.14 30.77
N ALA A 519 -10.25 -4.42 30.43
CA ALA A 519 -9.27 -5.44 30.81
C ALA A 519 -7.89 -5.14 30.20
N TYR A 520 -7.84 -4.71 28.93
CA TYR A 520 -6.59 -4.36 28.25
C TYR A 520 -6.02 -3.01 28.72
N HIS A 521 -6.89 -2.02 28.96
CA HIS A 521 -6.48 -0.68 29.36
C HIS A 521 -5.90 -0.63 30.79
N SER A 522 -6.20 -1.64 31.61
CA SER A 522 -5.73 -1.75 32.99
C SER A 522 -4.21 -1.75 33.17
N ILE A 523 -3.42 -2.13 32.15
CA ILE A 523 -1.95 -2.17 32.23
C ILE A 523 -1.27 -0.86 31.81
N LEU A 524 -1.97 0.02 31.10
CA LEU A 524 -1.39 1.20 30.43
C LEU A 524 -0.66 2.12 31.40
N SER A 525 -1.30 2.46 32.52
CA SER A 525 -0.74 3.33 33.55
C SER A 525 0.46 2.72 34.26
N LYS A 526 0.48 1.39 34.44
CA LYS A 526 1.62 0.67 35.04
C LYS A 526 2.85 0.71 34.15
N LEU A 527 2.65 0.68 32.82
CA LEU A 527 3.73 0.73 31.84
C LEU A 527 4.09 2.16 31.43
N GLY A 528 3.22 3.15 31.68
CA GLY A 528 3.42 4.55 31.27
C GLY A 528 3.40 4.72 29.75
N VAL A 529 2.44 4.07 29.08
CA VAL A 529 2.29 4.07 27.61
C VAL A 529 0.82 4.16 27.22
N GLU A 530 0.56 4.55 25.97
CA GLU A 530 -0.79 4.54 25.39
C GLU A 530 -1.09 3.21 24.67
N ALA A 531 -2.36 2.91 24.39
CA ALA A 531 -2.74 1.66 23.73
C ALA A 531 -2.08 1.48 22.35
N GLU A 532 -1.92 2.57 21.60
CA GLU A 532 -1.29 2.58 20.28
C GLU A 532 0.23 2.33 20.32
N ASP A 533 0.86 2.42 21.50
CA ASP A 533 2.28 2.13 21.71
C ASP A 533 2.53 0.63 22.04
N ILE A 534 1.47 -0.17 22.22
CA ILE A 534 1.56 -1.57 22.65
C ILE A 534 1.50 -2.53 21.47
N LEU A 535 2.42 -3.49 21.48
CA LEU A 535 2.28 -4.75 20.74
C LEU A 535 1.74 -5.82 21.69
N PHE A 536 0.49 -6.23 21.48
CA PHE A 536 -0.13 -7.30 22.24
C PHE A 536 0.14 -8.66 21.57
N VAL A 537 0.66 -9.62 22.32
CA VAL A 537 0.89 -10.99 21.90
C VAL A 537 -0.28 -11.85 22.37
N ALA A 538 -1.22 -12.08 21.46
CA ALA A 538 -2.40 -12.90 21.74
C ALA A 538 -2.03 -14.39 21.75
N GLY A 539 -2.54 -15.12 22.73
CA GLY A 539 -2.52 -16.58 22.76
C GLY A 539 -3.87 -17.21 22.38
N SER A 540 -4.92 -16.40 22.23
CA SER A 540 -6.29 -16.88 21.97
C SER A 540 -6.94 -16.07 20.85
N ALA A 541 -7.87 -16.70 20.13
CA ALA A 541 -8.60 -16.02 19.05
C ALA A 541 -9.46 -14.85 19.56
N GLY A 542 -9.97 -14.92 20.80
CA GLY A 542 -10.74 -13.83 21.41
C GLY A 542 -9.89 -12.60 21.73
N ASP A 543 -8.63 -12.82 22.13
CA ASP A 543 -7.71 -11.72 22.43
C ASP A 543 -7.26 -10.96 21.17
N VAL A 544 -7.21 -11.62 20.01
CA VAL A 544 -6.90 -10.93 18.74
C VAL A 544 -7.90 -9.82 18.46
N GLU A 545 -9.19 -10.13 18.57
CA GLU A 545 -10.27 -9.15 18.38
C GLU A 545 -10.29 -8.13 19.52
N GLY A 546 -10.22 -8.59 20.77
CA GLY A 546 -10.32 -7.74 21.96
C GLY A 546 -9.21 -6.69 22.06
N ALA A 547 -7.95 -7.09 21.90
CA ALA A 547 -6.81 -6.16 21.97
C ALA A 547 -6.81 -5.18 20.79
N THR A 548 -7.20 -5.64 19.59
CA THR A 548 -7.37 -4.76 18.41
C THR A 548 -8.44 -3.70 18.69
N ASN A 549 -9.60 -4.09 19.23
CA ASN A 549 -10.68 -3.16 19.58
C ASN A 549 -10.31 -2.22 20.73
N ALA A 550 -9.35 -2.61 21.57
CA ALA A 550 -8.78 -1.74 22.60
C ALA A 550 -7.76 -0.72 22.06
N GLY A 551 -7.44 -0.75 20.76
CA GLY A 551 -6.51 0.19 20.10
C GLY A 551 -5.06 -0.27 20.07
N MET A 552 -4.77 -1.53 20.41
CA MET A 552 -3.42 -2.10 20.38
C MET A 552 -3.12 -2.74 19.04
N LYS A 553 -1.84 -2.84 18.69
CA LYS A 553 -1.40 -3.68 17.56
C LYS A 553 -1.19 -5.10 18.05
N VAL A 554 -1.58 -6.09 17.26
CA VAL A 554 -1.61 -7.49 17.72
C VAL A 554 -0.78 -8.40 16.83
N VAL A 555 0.00 -9.29 17.44
CA VAL A 555 0.49 -10.52 16.83
C VAL A 555 -0.15 -11.73 17.51
N TRP A 556 -0.34 -12.80 16.77
CA TRP A 556 -0.99 -14.00 17.27
C TRP A 556 0.00 -15.16 17.35
N HIS A 557 0.35 -15.54 18.58
CA HIS A 557 1.07 -16.78 18.87
C HIS A 557 0.04 -17.93 18.93
N ASN A 558 -0.25 -18.51 17.76
CA ASN A 558 -1.24 -19.57 17.60
C ASN A 558 -0.61 -20.97 17.67
N LYS A 559 0.02 -21.29 18.81
CA LYS A 559 0.80 -22.53 19.04
C LYS A 559 0.03 -23.80 18.66
N ILE A 560 -1.25 -23.86 19.04
CA ILE A 560 -2.10 -25.04 18.87
C ILE A 560 -3.04 -24.97 17.65
N GLY A 561 -2.97 -23.92 16.83
CA GLY A 561 -3.75 -23.81 15.59
C GLY A 561 -5.26 -23.57 15.79
N LEU A 562 -5.63 -22.70 16.73
CA LEU A 562 -7.01 -22.26 16.94
C LEU A 562 -7.57 -21.55 15.71
N THR A 563 -8.86 -21.76 15.44
CA THR A 563 -9.57 -21.05 14.37
C THR A 563 -9.77 -19.58 14.73
N LYS A 564 -9.55 -18.69 13.77
CA LYS A 564 -9.82 -17.25 13.90
C LYS A 564 -11.27 -16.99 14.32
N LYS A 565 -11.45 -16.04 15.24
CA LYS A 565 -12.76 -15.48 15.62
C LYS A 565 -12.78 -13.99 15.27
N GLY A 566 -13.93 -13.50 14.83
CA GLY A 566 -14.10 -12.08 14.49
C GLY A 566 -13.45 -11.67 13.17
N SER A 567 -13.27 -10.35 13.00
CA SER A 567 -12.80 -9.72 11.76
C SER A 567 -11.35 -9.24 11.83
N ALA A 568 -10.83 -8.98 13.05
CA ALA A 568 -9.51 -8.42 13.28
C ALA A 568 -8.40 -9.25 12.61
N VAL A 569 -7.45 -8.59 11.97
CA VAL A 569 -6.31 -9.23 11.29
C VAL A 569 -5.05 -8.92 12.08
N PRO A 570 -4.37 -9.92 12.68
CA PRO A 570 -3.12 -9.66 13.38
C PRO A 570 -2.03 -9.26 12.38
N LEU A 571 -1.04 -8.49 12.84
CA LEU A 571 0.14 -8.12 12.05
C LEU A 571 0.92 -9.35 11.58
N ARG A 572 0.88 -10.42 12.38
CA ARG A 572 1.47 -11.72 12.09
C ARG A 572 0.77 -12.80 12.91
N GLU A 573 0.58 -13.97 12.31
CA GLU A 573 0.18 -15.21 12.99
C GLU A 573 1.29 -16.24 12.81
N SER A 574 1.68 -16.92 13.88
CA SER A 574 2.65 -18.01 13.81
C SER A 574 2.46 -19.06 14.89
N ARG A 575 3.01 -20.26 14.66
CA ARG A 575 3.01 -21.38 15.60
C ARG A 575 4.15 -21.33 16.62
N THR A 576 5.11 -20.43 16.45
CA THR A 576 6.18 -20.23 17.43
C THR A 576 6.25 -18.76 17.82
N LEU A 577 6.60 -18.51 19.08
CA LEU A 577 6.62 -17.14 19.61
C LEU A 577 7.70 -16.27 18.95
N ASP A 578 8.86 -16.85 18.64
CA ASP A 578 9.98 -16.16 17.98
C ASP A 578 9.61 -15.68 16.57
N ASP A 579 8.88 -16.49 15.79
CA ASP A 579 8.42 -16.08 14.48
C ASP A 579 7.24 -15.10 14.58
N ALA A 580 6.31 -15.28 15.54
CA ALA A 580 5.24 -14.31 15.79
C ALA A 580 5.78 -12.91 16.10
N LEU A 581 6.96 -12.83 16.74
CA LEU A 581 7.67 -11.59 17.07
C LEU A 581 8.80 -11.24 16.09
N LYS A 582 8.87 -11.89 14.93
CA LYS A 582 9.89 -11.62 13.92
C LYS A 582 9.83 -10.18 13.44
N GLY A 583 10.93 -9.45 13.64
CA GLY A 583 11.05 -8.01 13.39
C GLY A 583 11.13 -7.17 14.66
N TYR A 584 10.79 -7.73 15.81
CA TYR A 584 10.97 -7.14 17.15
C TYR A 584 12.07 -7.87 17.96
N LEU A 585 12.56 -9.00 17.45
CA LEU A 585 13.71 -9.75 17.97
C LEU A 585 14.92 -9.54 17.06
N THR A 586 15.99 -8.94 17.57
CA THR A 586 17.32 -9.06 16.95
C THR A 586 17.92 -10.40 17.34
N LYS A 587 18.25 -11.25 16.37
CA LYS A 587 19.02 -12.47 16.67
C LYS A 587 20.39 -12.04 17.22
N PRO A 588 20.88 -12.65 18.32
CA PRO A 588 22.28 -12.53 18.68
C PRO A 588 23.13 -13.03 17.50
N GLU A 589 24.18 -12.28 17.14
CA GLU A 589 25.21 -12.74 16.20
C GLU A 589 25.97 -13.95 16.75
#